data_AF-A0A174BGX7-F1
#
_entry.id   AF-A0A174BGX7-F1
#
_cell.length_a   1.000
_cell.length_b   1.000
_cell.length_c   1.000
_cell.angle_alpha   90.00
_cell.angle_beta   90.00
_cell.angle_gamma   90.00
#
_symmetry.space_group_name_H-M   'P 1'
#
loop_
_entity.id
_entity.type
_entity.pdbx_description
1 polymer ?
#
loop_
_entity_poly.entity_id
_entity_poly.type
_entity_poly.pdbx_seq_one_letter_code
_entity_poly.pdbx_strand_id
1 'polypeptide(L)' 'MSDTFRCIIKKEKGNFFIGEDYNGKKYNIEKNTNIRCKVGDDFYFYARRVKGFLRDTLIPISDEEAGVRI' A
#
# COMPACT_ATOMS: atom_id res chain seq x y z
N MET A 1 5.62 14.06 -1.60
CA MET A 1 6.63 13.02 -1.86
C MET A 1 5.94 11.69 -1.68
N SER A 2 6.00 10.84 -2.70
CA SER A 2 5.57 9.46 -2.65
C SER A 2 6.64 8.64 -1.95
N ASP A 3 6.23 7.79 -1.03
CA ASP A 3 7.13 6.86 -0.37
C ASP A 3 6.95 5.48 -1.02
N THR A 4 8.01 4.68 -0.97
CA THR A 4 7.93 3.29 -1.41
C THR A 4 7.67 2.37 -0.24
N PHE A 5 6.76 1.41 -0.42
CA PHE A 5 6.37 0.46 0.59
C PHE A 5 6.52 -0.96 0.08
N ARG A 6 6.92 -1.86 0.98
CA ARG A 6 6.82 -3.30 0.78
C ARG A 6 6.01 -3.90 1.91
N CYS A 7 4.92 -4.57 1.57
CA CYS A 7 4.01 -5.15 2.55
C CYS A 7 3.62 -6.56 2.14
N ILE A 8 3.50 -7.42 3.14
CA ILE A 8 2.81 -8.71 3.00
C ILE A 8 1.33 -8.48 3.21
N ILE A 9 0.50 -8.82 2.22
CA ILE A 9 -0.95 -8.68 2.30
C ILE A 9 -1.52 -9.74 3.24
N LYS A 10 -2.01 -9.30 4.40
CA LYS A 10 -2.51 -10.19 5.46
C LYS A 10 -4.01 -10.44 5.38
N LYS A 11 -4.78 -9.45 4.91
CA LYS A 11 -6.25 -9.54 4.86
C LYS A 11 -6.81 -8.67 3.76
N GLU A 12 -7.89 -9.13 3.15
CA GLU A 12 -8.72 -8.35 2.26
C GLU A 12 -10.00 -7.90 2.98
N LYS A 13 -10.39 -6.64 2.78
CA LYS A 13 -11.67 -6.06 3.21
C LYS A 13 -12.27 -5.29 2.03
N GLY A 14 -13.54 -4.88 2.12
CA GLY A 14 -14.31 -4.29 1.01
C GLY A 14 -13.48 -3.38 0.09
N ASN A 15 -13.10 -2.20 0.60
CA ASN A 15 -12.39 -1.18 -0.20
C ASN A 15 -10.88 -1.10 0.09
N PHE A 16 -10.33 -2.00 0.91
CA PHE A 16 -8.92 -1.95 1.29
C PHE A 16 -8.36 -3.32 1.65
N PHE A 17 -7.06 -3.47 1.47
CA PHE A 17 -6.28 -4.55 2.07
C PHE A 17 -5.71 -4.11 3.41
N ILE A 18 -5.30 -5.08 4.22
CA ILE A 18 -4.41 -4.87 5.36
C ILE A 18 -3.06 -5.47 4.99
N GLY A 19 -2.06 -4.62 4.81
CA GLY A 19 -0.67 -4.99 4.63
C GLY A 19 0.12 -4.84 5.93
N GLU A 20 1.18 -5.63 6.06
CA GLU A 20 2.14 -5.54 7.15
C GLU A 20 3.55 -5.43 6.58
N ASP A 21 4.33 -4.44 7.03
CA ASP A 21 5.75 -4.35 6.68
C ASP A 21 6.60 -5.34 7.50
N TYR A 22 7.90 -5.43 7.18
CA TYR A 22 8.81 -6.34 7.87
C TYR A 22 9.14 -5.94 9.31
N ASN A 23 8.75 -4.74 9.74
CA ASN A 23 8.85 -4.30 11.13
C ASN A 23 7.57 -4.60 11.92
N GLY A 24 6.60 -5.30 11.32
CA GLY A 24 5.32 -5.65 11.93
C GLY A 24 4.29 -4.53 11.93
N LYS A 25 4.58 -3.38 11.30
CA LYS A 25 3.64 -2.27 11.25
C LYS A 25 2.57 -2.52 10.18
N LYS A 26 1.32 -2.32 10.57
CA LYS A 26 0.14 -2.57 9.74
C LYS A 26 -0.40 -1.30 9.11
N TYR A 27 -0.81 -1.43 7.85
CA TYR A 27 -1.39 -0.36 7.06
C TYR A 27 -2.74 -0.79 6.49
N ASN A 28 -3.63 0.17 6.28
CA ASN A 28 -4.73 0.00 5.32
C ASN A 28 -4.15 0.33 3.94
N ILE A 29 -4.40 -0.49 2.93
CA ILE A 29 -3.96 -0.23 1.55
C ILE A 29 -5.21 -0.10 0.70
N GLU A 30 -5.46 1.09 0.14
CA GLU A 30 -6.66 1.35 -0.66
C GLU A 30 -6.66 0.52 -1.94
N LYS A 31 -7.82 -0.07 -2.29
CA LYS A 31 -7.98 -0.77 -3.57
C LYS A 31 -8.25 0.26 -4.66
N ASN A 32 -7.38 0.30 -5.67
CA ASN A 32 -7.56 1.11 -6.86
C ASN A 32 -6.88 0.45 -8.06
N THR A 33 -6.85 1.14 -9.20
CA THR A 33 -6.26 0.64 -10.45
C THR A 33 -4.75 0.44 -10.39
N ASN A 34 -4.06 1.07 -9.44
CA ASN A 34 -2.60 1.03 -9.28
C ASN A 34 -2.13 -0.15 -8.42
N ILE A 35 -3.05 -0.98 -7.92
CA ILE A 35 -2.71 -2.16 -7.13
C ILE A 35 -3.51 -3.38 -7.57
N ARG A 36 -2.81 -4.49 -7.77
CA ARG A 36 -3.40 -5.80 -8.03
C ARG A 36 -2.67 -6.86 -7.22
N CYS A 37 -3.20 -7.13 -6.03
CA CYS A 37 -2.66 -8.13 -5.10
C CYS A 37 -3.78 -8.96 -4.48
N LYS A 38 -3.40 -10.10 -3.91
CA LYS A 38 -4.25 -11.00 -3.10
C LYS A 38 -3.61 -11.24 -1.74
N VAL A 39 -4.35 -11.84 -0.82
CA VAL A 39 -3.82 -12.25 0.49
C VAL A 39 -2.66 -13.23 0.31
N GLY A 40 -1.57 -13.01 1.02
CA GLY A 40 -0.33 -13.77 0.94
C GLY A 40 0.74 -13.15 0.04
N ASP A 41 0.37 -12.20 -0.83
CA ASP A 41 1.34 -11.54 -1.69
C ASP A 41 2.30 -10.67 -0.87
N ASP A 42 3.58 -10.74 -1.23
CA ASP A 42 4.62 -9.81 -0.81
C ASP A 42 4.79 -8.78 -1.92
N PHE A 43 4.30 -7.56 -1.68
CA PHE A 43 4.06 -6.58 -2.73
C PHE A 43 4.83 -5.28 -2.48
N TYR A 44 5.52 -4.81 -3.52
CA TYR A 44 6.31 -3.57 -3.54
C TYR A 44 5.60 -2.53 -4.40
N PHE A 45 5.36 -1.33 -3.87
CA PHE A 45 4.56 -0.31 -4.55
C PHE A 45 4.84 1.11 -4.04
N TYR A 46 4.55 2.10 -4.89
CA TYR A 46 4.52 3.50 -4.51
C TYR A 46 3.17 3.86 -3.90
N ALA A 47 3.20 4.65 -2.82
CA ALA A 47 1.96 5.15 -2.24
C ALA A 47 2.10 6.53 -1.60
N ARG A 48 0.97 7.24 -1.57
CA ARG A 48 0.80 8.37 -0.67
C ARG A 48 0.30 7.85 0.68
N ARG A 49 0.99 8.23 1.75
CA ARG A 49 0.61 7.88 3.12
C ARG A 49 -0.30 8.95 3.72
N VAL A 50 -1.46 8.52 4.22
CA VAL A 50 -2.39 9.33 5.00
C VAL A 50 -2.34 8.85 6.44
N LYS A 51 -1.97 9.73 7.38
CA LYS A 51 -1.92 9.38 8.80
C LYS A 51 -3.33 9.09 9.31
N GLY A 52 -3.49 7.94 9.97
CA GLY A 52 -4.74 7.55 10.60
C GLY A 52 -4.57 7.37 12.12
N PHE A 53 -5.70 7.33 12.83
CA PHE A 53 -5.69 7.19 14.29
C PHE A 53 -5.24 5.79 14.75
N LEU A 54 -5.72 4.72 14.10
CA LEU A 54 -5.34 3.34 14.41
C LEU A 54 -4.26 2.77 13.48
N ARG A 55 -4.36 3.10 12.19
CA ARG A 55 -3.44 2.68 11.13
C ARG A 55 -3.39 3.75 10.08
N ASP A 56 -2.22 3.94 9.50
CA ASP A 56 -2.09 4.78 8.32
C ASP A 56 -2.70 4.09 7.11
N THR A 57 -3.22 4.90 6.20
CA THR A 57 -3.71 4.44 4.89
C THR A 57 -2.66 4.73 3.83
N LEU A 58 -2.30 3.72 3.07
CA LEU A 58 -1.46 3.81 1.88
C LEU A 58 -2.39 3.81 0.67
N ILE A 59 -2.30 4.87 -0.13
CA ILE A 59 -3.05 5.03 -1.36
C ILE A 59 -2.07 4.74 -2.51
N PRO A 60 -2.17 3.57 -3.18
CA PRO A 60 -1.25 3.22 -4.26
C PRO A 60 -1.34 4.21 -5.41
N ILE A 61 -0.19 4.59 -5.95
CA ILE A 61 -0.06 5.54 -7.07
C ILE A 61 0.75 4.91 -8.20
N SER A 62 0.64 5.49 -9.39
CA SER A 62 1.44 5.08 -10.54
C SER A 62 2.91 5.51 -10.45
N ASP A 63 3.76 4.92 -11.28
CA ASP A 63 5.18 5.27 -11.40
C ASP A 63 5.37 6.74 -11.86
N GLU A 64 4.51 7.21 -12.75
CA GLU A 64 4.49 8.61 -13.22
C GLU A 64 4.17 9.57 -12.07
N GLU A 65 3.13 9.28 -11.28
CA GLU A 65 2.80 10.05 -10.07
C GLU A 65 3.91 9.99 -9.01
N ALA A 66 4.67 8.89 -8.98
CA ALA A 66 5.84 8.76 -8.13
C ALA A 66 7.06 9.54 -8.65
N GLY A 67 6.99 10.12 -9.86
CA GLY A 67 8.09 10.86 -10.48
C GLY A 67 9.19 9.98 -11.06
N VAL A 68 8.91 8.68 -11.28
CA VAL A 68 9.82 7.76 -11.95
C VAL A 68 9.82 8.09 -13.44
N ARG A 69 10.98 8.53 -13.96
CA ARG A 69 11.18 8.71 -15.40
C ARG A 69 11.57 7.35 -15.99
N ILE A 70 10.72 6.80 -16.85
CA ILE A 70 10.99 5.59 -17.64
C ILE A 70 11.99 5.94 -18.75
#